data_AF-A0A0V8SL50-F1
#
_entry.id   AF-A0A0V8SL50-F1
#
_cell.length_a   1.000
_cell.length_b   1.000
_cell.length_c   1.000
_cell.angle_alpha   90.00
_cell.angle_beta   90.00
_cell.angle_gamma   90.00
#
_symmetry.space_group_name_H-M   'P 1'
#
loop_
_entity.id
_entity.type
_entity.pdbx_description
1 polymer ?
#
loop_
_entity_poly.entity_id
_entity_poly.type
_entity_poly.pdbx_seq_one_letter_code
_entity_poly.pdbx_strand_id
1 'polypeptide(L)' 'MTQSQDHASRLAEAKRIATQELHKQGTPDYDPRAHERAVEAQRKAEEALREHEG' A
#
# COMPACT_ATOMS: atom_id res chain seq x y z
N MET A 1 -9.78 -6.30 18.02
CA MET A 1 -8.81 -5.40 17.38
C MET A 1 -9.45 -4.03 17.34
N THR A 2 -8.69 -2.97 17.65
CA THR A 2 -9.21 -1.60 17.54
C THR A 2 -9.17 -1.16 16.07
N GLN A 3 -10.10 -0.30 15.68
CA GLN A 3 -10.20 0.16 14.29
C GLN A 3 -8.89 0.82 13.79
N SER A 4 -8.17 1.55 14.66
CA SER A 4 -6.83 2.08 14.34
C SER A 4 -5.80 0.99 14.04
N GLN A 5 -5.81 -0.13 14.79
CA GLN A 5 -4.88 -1.25 14.58
C GLN A 5 -5.18 -1.96 13.25
N ASP A 6 -6.44 -2.04 12.86
CA ASP A 6 -6.87 -2.52 11.54
C ASP A 6 -6.36 -1.61 10.41
N HIS A 7 -6.50 -0.29 10.53
CA HIS A 7 -5.98 0.67 9.55
C HIS A 7 -4.45 0.61 9.42
N ALA A 8 -3.72 0.50 10.54
CA ALA A 8 -2.27 0.35 10.54
C ALA A 8 -1.82 -0.95 9.86
N SER A 9 -2.55 -2.06 10.08
CA SER A 9 -2.27 -3.35 9.45
C SER A 9 -2.49 -3.30 7.94
N ARG A 10 -3.59 -2.67 7.49
CA ARG A 10 -3.87 -2.44 6.06
C ARG A 10 -2.80 -1.58 5.40
N LEU A 11 -2.32 -0.55 6.08
CA LEU A 11 -1.21 0.27 5.60
C LEU A 11 0.08 -0.56 5.43
N ALA A 12 0.42 -1.37 6.43
CA ALA A 12 1.61 -2.23 6.38
C ALA A 12 1.53 -3.26 5.24
N GLU A 13 0.34 -3.78 4.92
CA GLU A 13 0.12 -4.65 3.77
C GLU A 13 0.26 -3.91 2.44
N ALA A 14 -0.39 -2.75 2.29
CA ALA A 14 -0.31 -1.97 1.07
C ALA A 14 1.13 -1.52 0.74
N LYS A 15 1.91 -1.13 1.77
CA LYS A 15 3.34 -0.84 1.64
C LYS A 15 4.12 -2.03 1.11
N ARG A 16 3.88 -3.22 1.66
CA ARG A 16 4.55 -4.45 1.20
C ARG A 16 4.25 -4.75 -0.27
N ILE A 17 3.00 -4.61 -0.70
CA ILE A 17 2.60 -4.84 -2.10
C ILE A 17 3.28 -3.82 -3.02
N ALA A 18 3.26 -2.52 -2.67
CA ALA A 18 3.91 -1.49 -3.46
C ALA A 18 5.42 -1.74 -3.61
N THR A 19 6.10 -2.17 -2.53
CA THR A 19 7.51 -2.56 -2.58
C THR A 19 7.76 -3.80 -3.45
N GLN A 20 6.88 -4.82 -3.39
CA GLN A 20 7.02 -6.00 -4.24
C GLN A 20 6.89 -5.65 -5.73
N GLU A 21 5.94 -4.81 -6.11
CA GLU A 21 5.81 -4.35 -7.50
C GLU A 21 6.97 -3.46 -7.93
N LEU A 22 7.49 -2.62 -7.03
CA LEU A 22 8.70 -1.82 -7.26
C LEU A 22 9.92 -2.71 -7.49
N HIS A 23 10.08 -3.79 -6.73
CA HIS A 23 11.21 -4.73 -6.88
C HIS A 23 11.17 -5.49 -8.21
N LYS A 24 10.02 -5.57 -8.88
CA LYS A 24 9.93 -6.13 -10.22
C LYS A 24 10.46 -5.17 -11.29
N GLN A 25 10.67 -3.88 -10.99
CA GLN A 25 11.18 -2.93 -11.98
C GLN A 25 12.47 -3.43 -12.65
N GLY A 26 12.51 -3.32 -13.98
CA GLY A 26 13.61 -3.84 -14.79
C GLY A 26 13.55 -5.34 -15.07
N THR A 27 12.55 -6.05 -14.54
CA THR A 27 12.25 -7.45 -14.91
C THR A 27 11.11 -7.50 -15.95
N PRO A 28 11.02 -8.58 -16.74
CA PRO A 28 9.87 -8.81 -17.63
C PRO A 28 8.52 -8.89 -16.91
N ASP A 29 8.52 -9.20 -15.61
CA ASP A 29 7.32 -9.31 -14.77
C ASP A 29 6.83 -7.95 -14.24
N TYR A 30 7.53 -6.85 -14.58
CA TYR A 30 7.10 -5.51 -14.19
C TYR A 30 5.86 -5.07 -14.97
N ASP A 31 4.77 -4.82 -14.26
CA ASP A 31 3.62 -4.09 -14.78
C ASP A 31 3.54 -2.69 -14.15
N PRO A 32 3.80 -1.62 -14.91
CA PRO A 32 3.67 -0.24 -14.43
C PRO A 32 2.29 0.05 -13.83
N ARG A 33 1.21 -0.52 -14.38
CA ARG A 33 -0.15 -0.32 -13.88
C ARG A 33 -0.41 -1.08 -12.58
N ALA A 34 0.26 -2.21 -12.36
CA ALA A 34 0.21 -2.91 -11.09
C ALA A 34 0.92 -2.11 -10.00
N HIS A 35 2.09 -1.55 -10.32
CA HIS A 35 2.82 -0.67 -9.41
C HIS A 35 2.02 0.59 -9.06
N GLU A 36 1.45 1.28 -10.06
CA GLU A 36 0.59 2.46 -9.84
C GLU A 36 -0.60 2.14 -8.92
N ARG A 37 -1.31 1.04 -9.19
CA ARG A 37 -2.44 0.61 -8.33
C ARG A 37 -2.00 0.30 -6.90
N ALA A 38 -0.84 -0.32 -6.71
CA ALA A 38 -0.31 -0.61 -5.38
C ALA A 38 0.05 0.67 -4.62
N VAL A 39 0.64 1.66 -5.31
CA VAL A 39 0.96 2.98 -4.73
C VAL A 39 -0.32 3.75 -4.37
N GLU A 40 -1.35 3.72 -5.21
CA GLU A 40 -2.65 4.32 -4.89
C GLU A 40 -3.33 3.66 -3.69
N ALA A 41 -3.28 2.32 -3.61
CA ALA A 41 -3.80 1.57 -2.47
C ALA A 41 -3.06 1.94 -1.17
N GLN A 42 -1.73 2.08 -1.25
CA GLN A 42 -0.93 2.58 -0.14
C GLN A 42 -1.39 3.97 0.29
N ARG A 43 -1.50 4.93 -0.65
CA ARG A 43 -1.94 6.30 -0.33
C ARG A 43 -3.30 6.30 0.36
N LYS A 44 -4.27 5.53 -0.15
CA LYS A 44 -5.61 5.42 0.46
C LYS A 44 -5.57 4.84 1.87
N ALA A 45 -4.70 3.85 2.11
CA ALA A 45 -4.52 3.30 3.46
C ALA A 45 -3.84 4.28 4.42
N GLU A 46 -2.88 5.09 3.93
CA GLU A 46 -2.25 6.17 4.71
C GLU A 46 -3.25 7.26 5.09
N GLU A 47 -4.12 7.64 4.15
CA GLU A 47 -5.18 8.62 4.36
C GLU A 47 -6.19 8.11 5.39
N ALA A 48 -6.69 6.88 5.23
CA ALA A 48 -7.64 6.29 6.16
C ALA A 48 -7.07 6.12 7.59
N LEU A 49 -5.78 5.81 7.73
CA LEU A 49 -5.14 5.77 9.04
C LEU A 49 -5.05 7.18 9.65
N ARG A 50 -4.66 8.18 8.86
CA ARG A 50 -4.57 9.57 9.32
C ARG A 50 -5.92 10.13 9.74
N GLU A 51 -6.98 9.85 8.99
CA GLU A 51 -8.37 10.25 9.33
C GLU A 51 -8.84 9.61 10.64
N HIS A 52 -8.33 8.42 10.97
CA HIS A 52 -8.67 7.72 12.20
C HIS A 52 -7.80 8.14 13.40
N GLU A 53 -6.59 8.63 13.16
CA GLU A 53 -5.66 9.10 14.21
C GLU A 53 -5.85 10.58 14.58
N GLY A 54 -6.60 11.34 13.77
CA GLY A 54 -6.96 12.75 14.03
C GLY A 54 -8.24 12.91 14.83
#